data_AF-A0A0H2SIF8-F1
#
_entry.id   AF-A0A0H2SIF8-F1
#
_cell.length_a   1.000
_cell.length_b   1.000
_cell.length_c   1.000
_cell.angle_alpha   90.00
_cell.angle_beta   90.00
_cell.angle_gamma   90.00
#
_symmetry.space_group_name_H-M   'P 1'
#
loop_
_entity.id
_entity.type
_entity.pdbx_description
1 polymer ?
#
loop_
_entity_poly.entity_id
_entity_poly.type
_entity_poly.pdbx_seq_one_letter_code
_entity_poly.pdbx_strand_id
1 'polypeptide(L)'
;MIPIFIPHAGCKKICVFCNEYSATGIKIKPDINKMNETFEKYINYFPENSQPYIAFYGATFTGMKDDEMLYYLKWAQDKINNYKAFGIRFSTSPEEITSEKINILKNYSINFIEIGVQSFYDNILKAANRPHTLNDVWTAIDLLEKNNISYGIHLMTGLPESSYNKDINSAIITSFLKVKSIRIHPTVILKNSKLEIMFKKGEYVPETLGTAVEKAAKMTEIIESTGKKVIRLGICLYGKERDNVVAGPYHDSFGDLVRTKIAENIMITFKKERLTVPLKLKSNFIGFKRKNLPLLENSKIKFHNEEYFLLNNTKITYEDLLKKIEIL
;
A
#
# COMPACT_ATOMS: atom_id res chain seq x y z
N MET A 1 -0.21 2.27 15.22
CA MET A 1 1.22 2.50 14.90
C MET A 1 1.52 3.95 15.19
N ILE A 2 2.70 4.25 15.71
CA ILE A 2 3.22 5.60 15.94
C ILE A 2 4.07 5.97 14.72
N PRO A 3 3.62 6.91 13.85
CA PRO A 3 4.31 7.24 12.62
C PRO A 3 5.43 8.26 12.86
N ILE A 4 6.64 7.98 12.39
CA ILE A 4 7.77 8.91 12.35
C ILE A 4 8.13 9.13 10.88
N PHE A 5 7.99 10.36 10.39
CA PHE A 5 8.27 10.71 9.00
C PHE A 5 9.69 11.24 8.85
N ILE A 6 10.48 10.62 7.97
CA ILE A 6 11.86 10.99 7.69
C ILE A 6 11.97 11.27 6.17
N PRO A 7 11.44 12.40 5.69
CA PRO A 7 11.19 12.63 4.26
C PRO A 7 12.48 12.57 3.44
N HIS A 8 12.45 11.79 2.35
CA HIS A 8 13.55 11.58 1.39
C HIS A 8 14.87 11.05 1.97
N ALA A 9 14.91 10.63 3.24
CA ALA A 9 16.14 10.09 3.81
C ALA A 9 16.53 8.77 3.15
N GLY A 10 17.82 8.63 2.82
CA GLY A 10 18.37 7.44 2.16
C GLY A 10 18.00 7.28 0.68
N CYS A 11 17.26 8.21 0.07
CA CYS A 11 16.92 8.10 -1.35
C CYS A 11 18.13 8.40 -2.25
N LYS A 12 18.62 7.39 -2.99
CA LYS A 12 19.68 7.55 -4.02
C LYS A 12 19.24 8.38 -5.23
N LYS A 13 17.96 8.28 -5.60
CA LYS A 13 17.33 9.00 -6.71
C LYS A 13 15.94 9.48 -6.33
N ILE A 14 15.54 10.63 -6.85
CA ILE A 14 14.15 11.09 -6.76
C ILE A 14 13.35 10.46 -7.89
N CYS A 15 12.37 9.64 -7.51
CA CYS A 15 11.46 8.97 -8.45
C CYS A 15 10.58 10.02 -9.15
N VAL A 16 10.17 9.77 -10.39
CA VAL A 16 9.44 10.79 -11.17
C VAL A 16 8.15 11.25 -10.50
N PHE A 17 7.42 10.32 -9.87
CA PHE A 17 6.13 10.52 -9.22
C PHE A 17 6.24 11.03 -7.77
N CYS A 18 7.43 10.97 -7.17
CA CYS A 18 7.59 11.20 -5.74
C CYS A 18 7.90 12.67 -5.45
N ASN A 19 7.19 13.22 -4.47
CA ASN A 19 7.55 14.45 -3.79
C ASN A 19 7.00 14.38 -2.36
N GLU A 20 7.84 13.91 -1.42
CA GLU A 20 7.42 13.72 -0.03
C GLU A 20 7.11 15.06 0.65
N TYR A 21 7.78 16.14 0.25
CA TYR A 21 7.49 17.48 0.75
C TYR A 21 6.07 17.93 0.37
N SER A 22 5.68 17.73 -0.89
CA SER A 22 4.32 18.02 -1.36
C SER A 22 3.28 17.06 -0.76
N ALA A 23 3.64 15.79 -0.51
CA ALA A 23 2.72 14.80 0.01
C ALA A 23 2.49 14.90 1.53
N THR A 24 3.52 15.23 2.30
CA THR A 24 3.52 15.19 3.77
C THR A 24 3.57 16.57 4.43
N GLY A 25 4.03 17.60 3.72
CA GLY A 25 4.30 18.93 4.28
C GLY A 25 5.54 19.00 5.19
N ILE A 26 6.18 17.86 5.51
CA ILE A 26 7.32 17.78 6.42
C ILE A 26 8.61 17.98 5.63
N LYS A 27 9.39 19.01 5.96
CA LYS A 27 10.64 19.35 5.24
C LYS A 27 11.91 18.92 5.95
N ILE A 28 11.85 18.73 7.27
CA ILE A 28 13.01 18.51 8.12
C ILE A 28 12.89 17.12 8.76
N LYS A 29 13.99 16.37 8.77
CA LYS A 29 14.06 15.09 9.46
C LYS A 29 13.92 15.31 10.97
N PRO A 30 13.11 14.50 11.68
CA PRO A 30 12.88 14.71 13.10
C PRO A 30 14.14 14.38 13.91
N ASP A 31 14.46 15.24 14.88
CA ASP A 31 15.44 14.98 15.93
C ASP A 31 14.79 14.19 17.09
N ILE A 32 15.58 13.85 18.13
CA ILE A 32 15.08 13.10 19.30
C ILE A 32 13.91 13.83 19.97
N ASN A 33 13.98 15.16 20.08
CA ASN A 33 12.92 15.94 20.73
C ASN A 33 11.61 15.80 19.96
N LYS A 34 11.65 15.94 18.63
CA LYS A 34 10.46 15.80 17.79
C LYS A 34 9.93 14.38 17.75
N MET A 35 10.82 13.39 17.75
CA MET A 35 10.44 11.98 17.84
C MET A 35 9.75 11.67 19.18
N ASN A 36 10.27 12.17 20.29
CA ASN A 36 9.65 12.04 21.61
C ASN A 36 8.28 12.73 21.67
N GLU A 37 8.17 13.97 21.21
CA GLU A 37 6.89 14.69 21.14
C GLU A 37 5.84 13.89 20.34
N THR A 38 6.26 13.33 19.20
CA THR A 38 5.40 12.49 18.36
C THR A 38 5.00 11.21 19.09
N PHE A 39 5.95 10.54 19.74
CA PHE A 39 5.68 9.33 20.51
C PHE A 39 4.66 9.60 21.62
N GLU A 40 4.89 10.61 22.46
CA GLU A 40 3.98 10.99 23.56
C GLU A 40 2.60 11.41 23.06
N LYS A 41 2.54 12.14 21.94
CA LYS A 41 1.25 12.49 21.33
C LYS A 41 0.47 11.24 20.92
N TYR A 42 1.11 10.30 20.24
CA TYR A 42 0.40 9.15 19.67
C TYR A 42 0.15 8.03 20.67
N ILE A 43 1.04 7.80 21.64
CA ILE A 43 0.88 6.73 22.64
C ILE A 43 -0.42 6.91 23.44
N ASN A 44 -0.77 8.16 23.75
CA ASN A 44 -1.99 8.54 24.48
C ASN A 44 -3.29 8.30 23.69
N TYR A 45 -3.23 8.08 22.37
CA TYR A 45 -4.41 7.70 21.57
C TYR A 45 -4.69 6.20 21.58
N PHE A 46 -3.76 5.38 22.09
CA PHE A 46 -3.97 3.94 22.13
C PHE A 46 -4.56 3.48 23.48
N PRO A 47 -5.36 2.40 23.50
CA PRO A 47 -5.83 1.79 24.75
C PRO A 47 -4.67 1.32 25.64
N GLU A 48 -4.84 1.33 26.97
CA GLU A 48 -3.79 1.02 27.96
C GLU A 48 -3.10 -0.36 27.78
N ASN A 49 -3.81 -1.32 27.20
CA ASN A 49 -3.33 -2.70 26.96
C ASN A 49 -2.80 -2.94 25.55
N SER A 50 -2.66 -1.88 24.74
CA SER A 50 -2.13 -2.00 23.39
C SER A 50 -0.61 -1.81 23.37
N GLN A 51 0.03 -2.46 22.40
CA GLN A 51 1.45 -2.28 22.13
C GLN A 51 1.61 -1.80 20.68
N PRO A 52 1.71 -0.48 20.43
CA PRO A 52 1.81 0.02 19.08
C PRO A 52 3.19 -0.25 18.49
N TYR A 53 3.23 -0.48 17.17
CA TYR A 53 4.48 -0.44 16.41
C TYR A 53 4.95 1.00 16.22
N ILE A 54 6.26 1.23 16.25
CA ILE A 54 6.90 2.45 15.75
C ILE A 54 7.14 2.25 14.25
N ALA A 55 6.68 3.18 13.44
CA ALA A 55 6.71 3.05 11.98
C ALA A 55 7.43 4.23 11.32
N PHE A 56 8.54 3.97 10.64
CA PHE A 56 9.30 4.98 9.89
C PHE A 56 8.82 5.07 8.43
N TYR A 57 8.39 6.26 8.01
CA TYR A 57 7.83 6.54 6.69
C TYR A 57 8.58 7.65 5.95
N GLY A 58 8.39 7.72 4.63
CA GLY A 58 8.94 8.78 3.77
C GLY A 58 10.43 8.61 3.43
N ALA A 59 11.07 7.55 3.94
CA ALA A 59 12.48 7.25 3.72
C ALA A 59 12.68 5.96 2.92
N THR A 60 13.84 5.89 2.27
CA THR A 60 14.52 4.63 1.98
C THR A 60 15.35 4.26 3.21
N PHE A 61 14.72 3.68 4.24
CA PHE A 61 15.27 3.64 5.59
C PHE A 61 16.66 2.99 5.68
N THR A 62 16.87 1.86 4.99
CA THR A 62 18.17 1.16 5.00
C THR A 62 19.21 1.78 4.07
N GLY A 63 18.80 2.74 3.21
CA GLY A 63 19.71 3.52 2.36
C GLY A 63 20.28 4.76 3.04
N MET A 64 19.88 5.05 4.28
CA MET A 64 20.56 6.06 5.10
C MET A 64 21.99 5.62 5.43
N LYS A 65 22.85 6.59 5.79
CA LYS A 65 24.14 6.27 6.38
C LYS A 65 23.95 5.47 7.67
N ASP A 66 24.89 4.59 8.00
CA ASP A 66 24.72 3.66 9.11
C ASP A 66 24.56 4.38 10.46
N ASP A 67 25.32 5.45 10.71
CA ASP A 67 25.19 6.27 11.90
C ASP A 67 23.78 6.88 12.04
N GLU A 68 23.24 7.41 10.94
CA GLU A 68 21.88 7.95 10.88
C GLU A 68 20.81 6.87 11.07
N MET A 69 20.94 5.72 10.39
CA MET A 69 20.02 4.60 10.56
C MET A 69 20.04 4.07 12.00
N LEU A 70 21.23 3.87 12.57
CA LEU A 70 21.43 3.41 13.93
C LEU A 70 20.87 4.39 14.95
N TYR A 71 20.95 5.70 14.69
CA TYR A 71 20.34 6.72 15.54
C TYR A 71 18.82 6.51 15.70
N TYR A 72 18.10 6.32 14.59
CA TYR A 72 16.65 6.05 14.61
C TYR A 72 16.30 4.69 15.22
N LEU A 73 17.09 3.65 14.90
CA LEU A 73 16.88 2.30 15.45
C LEU A 73 17.09 2.25 16.96
N LYS A 74 18.15 2.89 17.48
CA LYS A 74 18.43 2.97 18.92
C LYS A 74 17.32 3.71 19.67
N TRP A 75 16.84 4.83 19.13
CA TRP A 75 15.72 5.55 19.72
C TRP A 75 14.45 4.68 19.77
N ALA A 76 14.10 3.99 18.68
CA ALA A 76 12.92 3.13 18.67
C ALA A 76 13.06 1.93 19.62
N GLN A 77 14.26 1.34 19.69
CA GLN A 77 14.55 0.23 20.61
C GLN A 77 14.43 0.65 22.08
N ASP A 78 14.89 1.86 22.42
CA ASP A 78 14.70 2.44 23.76
C ASP A 78 13.20 2.53 24.12
N LYS A 79 12.36 3.02 23.20
CA LYS A 79 10.90 3.07 23.40
C LYS A 79 10.25 1.69 23.49
N ILE A 80 10.77 0.69 22.80
CA ILE A 80 10.27 -0.70 22.90
C ILE A 80 10.62 -1.28 24.27
N ASN A 81 11.86 -1.10 24.73
CA ASN A 81 12.32 -1.63 26.00
C ASN A 81 11.64 -0.94 27.20
N ASN A 82 11.35 0.35 27.09
CA ASN A 82 10.89 1.17 28.22
C ASN A 82 9.38 1.54 28.17
N TYR A 83 8.70 1.52 27.01
CA TYR A 83 7.38 2.16 26.82
C TYR A 83 6.32 1.31 26.10
N LYS A 84 6.24 0.01 26.35
CA LYS A 84 5.21 -0.92 25.81
C LYS A 84 5.03 -0.86 24.27
N ALA A 85 5.96 -0.32 23.49
CA ALA A 85 5.90 -0.45 22.03
C ALA A 85 6.25 -1.88 21.62
N PHE A 86 5.57 -2.42 20.61
CA PHE A 86 5.76 -3.84 20.23
C PHE A 86 7.02 -4.05 19.37
N GLY A 87 7.38 -3.07 18.56
CA GLY A 87 8.32 -3.33 17.48
C GLY A 87 8.48 -2.23 16.44
N ILE A 88 9.45 -2.41 15.55
CA ILE A 88 9.84 -1.47 14.51
C ILE A 88 9.30 -1.93 13.16
N ARG A 89 8.72 -0.98 12.42
CA ARG A 89 8.33 -1.13 11.01
C ARG A 89 8.92 0.00 10.20
N PHE A 90 9.33 -0.25 8.97
CA PHE A 90 9.76 0.82 8.07
C PHE A 90 9.56 0.45 6.60
N SER A 91 9.59 1.46 5.73
CA SER A 91 9.68 1.27 4.28
C SER A 91 11.10 1.44 3.77
N THR A 92 11.49 0.68 2.77
CA THR A 92 12.75 0.88 2.07
C THR A 92 12.64 0.52 0.58
N SER A 93 13.72 0.76 -0.16
CA SER A 93 13.85 0.40 -1.57
C SER A 93 14.58 -0.94 -1.68
N PRO A 94 14.19 -1.83 -2.62
CA PRO A 94 14.74 -3.18 -2.72
C PRO A 94 16.27 -3.28 -2.74
N GLU A 95 16.96 -2.38 -3.46
CA GLU A 95 18.42 -2.36 -3.58
C GLU A 95 19.15 -2.06 -2.28
N GLU A 96 18.45 -1.53 -1.27
CA GLU A 96 19.00 -1.24 0.06
C GLU A 96 18.77 -2.37 1.06
N ILE A 97 18.28 -3.52 0.59
CA ILE A 97 18.18 -4.75 1.39
C ILE A 97 19.36 -5.63 1.02
N THR A 98 20.45 -5.48 1.77
CA THR A 98 21.68 -6.26 1.60
C THR A 98 21.92 -7.14 2.83
N SER A 99 22.74 -8.18 2.69
CA SER A 99 23.12 -9.05 3.81
C SER A 99 23.74 -8.27 4.98
N GLU A 100 24.51 -7.22 4.69
CA GLU A 100 25.10 -6.31 5.68
C GLU A 100 24.01 -5.58 6.48
N LYS A 101 23.06 -4.95 5.78
CA LYS A 101 21.94 -4.26 6.44
C LYS A 101 21.09 -5.23 7.25
N ILE A 102 20.83 -6.43 6.73
CA ILE A 102 20.10 -7.48 7.47
C ILE A 102 20.84 -7.87 8.75
N ASN A 103 22.16 -8.00 8.73
CA ASN A 103 22.96 -8.29 9.93
C ASN A 103 22.88 -7.17 10.97
N ILE A 104 22.84 -5.91 10.55
CA ILE A 104 22.61 -4.78 11.47
C ILE A 104 21.21 -4.88 12.09
N LEU A 105 20.18 -5.09 11.24
CA LEU A 105 18.77 -5.11 11.62
C LEU A 105 18.43 -6.24 12.61
N LYS A 106 19.15 -7.36 12.60
CA LYS A 106 18.99 -8.48 13.55
C LYS A 106 19.19 -8.07 15.02
N ASN A 107 19.89 -6.98 15.28
CA ASN A 107 20.13 -6.48 16.64
C ASN A 107 18.96 -5.64 17.18
N TYR A 108 17.90 -5.45 16.40
CA TYR A 108 16.76 -4.61 16.74
C TYR A 108 15.45 -5.38 16.57
N SER A 109 14.41 -4.96 17.28
CA SER A 109 13.07 -5.55 17.20
C SER A 109 12.35 -5.16 15.90
N ILE A 110 12.88 -5.57 14.75
CA ILE A 110 12.27 -5.35 13.43
C ILE A 110 11.17 -6.39 13.21
N ASN A 111 9.94 -5.94 13.03
CA ASN A 111 8.80 -6.82 12.81
C ASN A 111 8.29 -6.81 11.38
N PHE A 112 8.55 -5.73 10.64
CA PHE A 112 7.99 -5.61 9.30
C PHE A 112 8.77 -4.63 8.42
N ILE A 113 9.13 -5.06 7.22
CA ILE A 113 9.74 -4.20 6.21
C ILE A 113 8.82 -4.09 4.99
N GLU A 114 8.43 -2.87 4.63
CA GLU A 114 7.73 -2.63 3.37
C GLU A 114 8.74 -2.32 2.27
N ILE A 115 8.68 -3.05 1.16
CA ILE A 115 9.51 -2.81 -0.02
C ILE A 115 8.72 -2.09 -1.12
N GLY A 116 9.26 -0.97 -1.57
CA GLY A 116 8.71 -0.20 -2.69
C GLY A 116 9.02 -0.83 -4.04
N VAL A 117 8.36 -1.93 -4.41
CA VAL A 117 8.56 -2.58 -5.72
C VAL A 117 8.02 -1.72 -6.85
N GLN A 118 6.81 -1.18 -6.68
CA GLN A 118 6.04 -0.41 -7.66
C GLN A 118 5.61 -1.20 -8.90
N SER A 119 6.54 -1.87 -9.58
CA SER A 119 6.28 -2.68 -10.78
C SER A 119 7.30 -3.82 -10.90
N PHE A 120 6.89 -4.96 -11.47
CA PHE A 120 7.78 -6.08 -11.78
C PHE A 120 8.40 -5.99 -13.20
N TYR A 121 8.50 -4.78 -13.77
CA TYR A 121 9.04 -4.55 -15.12
C TYR A 121 10.14 -3.48 -15.12
N ASP A 122 11.36 -3.87 -15.53
CA ASP A 122 12.53 -2.98 -15.53
C ASP A 122 12.34 -1.71 -16.37
N ASN A 123 11.63 -1.79 -17.50
CA ASN A 123 11.41 -0.62 -18.33
C ASN A 123 10.54 0.44 -17.61
N ILE A 124 9.50 -0.01 -16.88
CA ILE A 124 8.69 0.87 -16.03
C ILE A 124 9.52 1.44 -14.88
N LEU A 125 10.32 0.61 -14.21
CA LEU A 125 11.18 1.07 -13.11
C LEU A 125 12.18 2.13 -13.58
N LYS A 126 12.80 1.92 -14.74
CA LYS A 126 13.72 2.88 -15.38
C LYS A 126 13.00 4.17 -15.76
N ALA A 127 11.84 4.09 -16.41
CA ALA A 127 11.04 5.26 -16.79
C ALA A 127 10.54 6.05 -15.57
N ALA A 128 10.26 5.34 -14.46
CA ALA A 128 9.91 5.95 -13.17
C ALA A 128 11.12 6.50 -12.39
N ASN A 129 12.33 6.41 -12.95
CA ASN A 129 13.60 6.79 -12.32
C ASN A 129 13.84 6.09 -10.97
N ARG A 130 13.43 4.82 -10.85
CA ARG A 130 13.75 3.98 -9.68
C ARG A 130 15.25 3.64 -9.67
N PRO A 131 15.87 3.56 -8.48
CA PRO A 131 17.29 3.21 -8.35
C PRO A 131 17.57 1.71 -8.45
N HIS A 132 16.54 0.87 -8.53
CA HIS A 132 16.66 -0.60 -8.51
C HIS A 132 16.11 -1.24 -9.79
N THR A 133 16.51 -2.49 -9.98
CA THR A 133 16.07 -3.41 -11.04
C THR A 133 15.16 -4.50 -10.47
N LEU A 134 14.52 -5.26 -11.36
CA LEU A 134 13.78 -6.45 -10.98
C LEU A 134 14.65 -7.49 -10.25
N ASN A 135 15.94 -7.59 -10.57
CA ASN A 135 16.86 -8.49 -9.86
C ASN A 135 17.05 -8.08 -8.40
N ASP A 136 17.10 -6.78 -8.11
CA ASP A 136 17.19 -6.27 -6.74
C ASP A 136 15.90 -6.59 -5.95
N VAL A 137 14.74 -6.53 -6.60
CA VAL A 137 13.46 -6.96 -6.00
C VAL A 137 13.52 -8.42 -5.57
N TRP A 138 13.96 -9.31 -6.46
CA TRP A 138 14.07 -10.74 -6.15
C TRP A 138 15.09 -11.03 -5.05
N THR A 139 16.24 -10.35 -5.10
CA THR A 139 17.30 -10.49 -4.10
C THR A 139 16.81 -10.02 -2.72
N ALA A 140 16.12 -8.88 -2.66
CA ALA A 140 15.52 -8.36 -1.44
C ALA A 140 14.51 -9.34 -0.83
N ILE A 141 13.61 -9.89 -1.66
CA ILE A 141 12.61 -10.87 -1.22
C ILE A 141 13.30 -12.12 -0.66
N ASP A 142 14.29 -12.66 -1.36
CA ASP A 142 15.05 -13.84 -0.93
C ASP A 142 15.75 -13.61 0.41
N LEU A 143 16.40 -12.45 0.60
CA LEU A 143 17.05 -12.09 1.86
C LEU A 143 16.06 -11.96 3.02
N LEU A 144 14.90 -11.33 2.79
CA LEU A 144 13.86 -11.19 3.80
C LEU A 144 13.29 -12.55 4.22
N GLU A 145 12.99 -13.42 3.25
CA GLU A 145 12.46 -14.75 3.51
C GLU A 145 13.47 -15.66 4.21
N LYS A 146 14.73 -15.70 3.77
CA LYS A 146 15.80 -16.50 4.41
C LYS A 146 16.07 -16.10 5.86
N ASN A 147 15.82 -14.85 6.21
CA ASN A 147 16.01 -14.33 7.56
C ASN A 147 14.70 -14.25 8.36
N ASN A 148 13.60 -14.83 7.86
CA ASN A 148 12.28 -14.84 8.51
C ASN A 148 11.75 -13.44 8.86
N ILE A 149 12.11 -12.42 8.08
CA ILE A 149 11.63 -11.05 8.27
C ILE A 149 10.32 -10.90 7.52
N SER A 150 9.24 -10.57 8.24
CA SER A 150 7.95 -10.31 7.61
C SER A 150 8.03 -9.07 6.73
N TYR A 151 7.44 -9.14 5.54
CA TYR A 151 7.49 -8.04 4.59
C TYR A 151 6.17 -7.81 3.86
N GLY A 152 6.06 -6.63 3.27
CA GLY A 152 4.98 -6.29 2.35
C GLY A 152 5.49 -5.56 1.14
N ILE A 153 4.64 -5.48 0.12
CA ILE A 153 4.97 -4.85 -1.15
C ILE A 153 4.06 -3.65 -1.38
N HIS A 154 4.64 -2.56 -1.84
CA HIS A 154 3.93 -1.42 -2.40
C HIS A 154 3.99 -1.52 -3.93
N LEU A 155 2.82 -1.61 -4.57
CA LEU A 155 2.62 -1.58 -6.02
C LEU A 155 2.02 -0.25 -6.44
N MET A 156 2.27 0.15 -7.68
CA MET A 156 1.65 1.31 -8.29
C MET A 156 1.01 0.97 -9.64
N THR A 157 -0.02 1.71 -10.04
CA THR A 157 -0.63 1.63 -11.38
C THR A 157 -0.36 2.89 -12.18
N GLY A 158 -0.32 2.76 -13.51
CA GLY A 158 -0.26 3.92 -14.41
C GLY A 158 1.04 4.72 -14.34
N LEU A 159 2.15 4.08 -13.94
CA LEU A 159 3.49 4.67 -14.06
C LEU A 159 3.87 4.90 -15.54
N PRO A 160 4.85 5.76 -15.86
CA PRO A 160 5.37 5.90 -17.21
C PRO A 160 5.76 4.54 -17.82
N GLU A 161 5.45 4.34 -19.10
CA GLU A 161 5.58 3.06 -19.83
C GLU A 161 4.74 1.87 -19.30
N SER A 162 3.87 2.11 -18.31
CA SER A 162 2.94 1.07 -17.86
C SER A 162 1.81 0.83 -18.86
N SER A 163 1.21 -0.35 -18.74
CA SER A 163 0.00 -0.77 -19.46
C SER A 163 -0.87 -1.57 -18.51
N TYR A 164 -2.15 -1.75 -18.86
CA TYR A 164 -3.07 -2.58 -18.09
C TYR A 164 -2.46 -3.96 -17.79
N ASN A 165 -1.98 -4.67 -18.82
CA ASN A 165 -1.42 -6.01 -18.66
C ASN A 165 -0.18 -6.05 -17.73
N LYS A 166 0.71 -5.05 -17.80
CA LYS A 166 1.90 -5.01 -16.93
C LYS A 166 1.54 -4.77 -15.45
N ASP A 167 0.58 -3.90 -15.18
CA ASP A 167 0.08 -3.66 -13.82
C ASP A 167 -0.63 -4.91 -13.27
N ILE A 168 -1.49 -5.55 -14.08
CA ILE A 168 -2.17 -6.81 -13.72
C ILE A 168 -1.15 -7.93 -13.47
N ASN A 169 -0.16 -8.11 -14.35
CA ASN A 169 0.88 -9.12 -14.16
C ASN A 169 1.69 -8.88 -12.88
N SER A 170 1.94 -7.63 -12.50
CA SER A 170 2.60 -7.30 -11.22
C SER A 170 1.76 -7.77 -10.01
N ALA A 171 0.42 -7.67 -10.09
CA ALA A 171 -0.48 -8.22 -9.07
C ALA A 171 -0.49 -9.75 -9.06
N ILE A 172 -0.49 -10.39 -10.24
CA ILE A 172 -0.39 -11.85 -10.39
C ILE A 172 0.91 -12.36 -9.75
N ILE A 173 2.06 -11.76 -10.08
CA ILE A 173 3.36 -12.12 -9.48
C ILE A 173 3.29 -11.98 -7.96
N THR A 174 2.79 -10.84 -7.47
CA THR A 174 2.63 -10.60 -6.02
C THR A 174 1.75 -11.64 -5.35
N SER A 175 0.76 -12.18 -6.06
CA SER A 175 -0.13 -13.22 -5.55
C SER A 175 0.56 -14.58 -5.30
N PHE A 176 1.76 -14.80 -5.85
CA PHE A 176 2.58 -16.00 -5.59
C PHE A 176 3.61 -15.82 -4.45
N LEU A 177 3.85 -14.58 -4.00
CA LEU A 177 4.86 -14.29 -2.98
C LEU A 177 4.35 -14.53 -1.55
N LYS A 178 5.24 -14.66 -0.56
CA LYS A 178 4.86 -14.81 0.86
C LYS A 178 4.66 -13.47 1.57
N VAL A 179 4.22 -12.45 0.83
CA VAL A 179 3.92 -11.11 1.37
C VAL A 179 2.82 -11.16 2.42
N LYS A 180 3.01 -10.40 3.52
CA LYS A 180 2.00 -10.28 4.59
C LYS A 180 1.01 -9.14 4.37
N SER A 181 1.39 -8.11 3.62
CA SER A 181 0.47 -7.04 3.23
C SER A 181 0.88 -6.36 1.94
N ILE A 182 -0.11 -5.86 1.20
CA ILE A 182 0.09 -5.13 -0.05
C ILE A 182 -0.54 -3.75 0.03
N ARG A 183 0.10 -2.76 -0.57
CA ARG A 183 -0.52 -1.46 -0.90
C ARG A 183 -0.54 -1.27 -2.39
N ILE A 184 -1.60 -0.66 -2.91
CA ILE A 184 -1.73 -0.31 -4.33
C ILE A 184 -2.11 1.16 -4.45
N HIS A 185 -1.26 1.95 -5.09
CA HIS A 185 -1.54 3.37 -5.34
C HIS A 185 -1.56 3.66 -6.84
N PRO A 186 -2.59 4.34 -7.36
CA PRO A 186 -2.52 4.83 -8.72
C PRO A 186 -1.54 6.02 -8.78
N THR A 187 -0.90 6.21 -9.93
CA THR A 187 0.07 7.29 -10.12
C THR A 187 -0.64 8.63 -10.18
N VAL A 188 -0.42 9.48 -9.16
CA VAL A 188 -0.95 10.84 -9.07
C VAL A 188 0.18 11.83 -9.31
N ILE A 189 -0.10 12.90 -10.06
CA ILE A 189 0.87 13.96 -10.34
C ILE A 189 0.83 14.97 -9.21
N LEU A 190 1.90 15.04 -8.42
CA LEU A 190 2.06 16.03 -7.35
C LEU A 190 2.83 17.26 -7.83
N LYS A 191 2.54 18.42 -7.23
CA LYS A 191 3.27 19.67 -7.46
C LYS A 191 4.76 19.48 -7.23
N ASN A 192 5.57 20.10 -8.10
CA ASN A 192 7.02 20.08 -8.12
C ASN A 192 7.62 18.66 -8.25
N SER A 193 6.86 17.69 -8.76
CA SER A 193 7.41 16.38 -9.13
C SER A 193 7.96 16.42 -10.55
N LYS A 194 8.90 15.53 -10.88
CA LYS A 194 9.36 15.39 -12.27
C LYS A 194 8.23 14.92 -13.19
N LEU A 195 7.25 14.19 -12.66
CA LEU A 195 6.05 13.79 -13.39
C LEU A 195 5.16 14.99 -13.76
N GLU A 196 5.11 16.06 -12.97
CA GLU A 196 4.43 17.30 -13.35
C GLU A 196 5.08 17.94 -14.58
N ILE A 197 6.42 17.92 -14.66
CA ILE A 197 7.16 18.44 -15.82
C ILE A 197 6.83 17.58 -17.06
N MET A 198 6.87 16.25 -16.93
CA MET A 198 6.51 15.33 -18.02
C MET A 198 5.07 15.57 -18.50
N PHE A 199 4.12 15.74 -17.57
CA PHE A 199 2.73 16.05 -17.87
C PHE A 199 2.58 17.37 -18.63
N LYS A 200 3.21 18.46 -18.16
CA LYS A 200 3.16 19.77 -18.83
C LYS A 200 3.77 19.76 -20.24
N LYS A 201 4.72 18.85 -20.50
CA LYS A 201 5.32 18.65 -21.82
C LYS A 201 4.55 17.68 -22.72
N GLY A 202 3.49 17.04 -22.22
CA GLY A 202 2.75 16.00 -22.94
C GLY A 202 3.48 14.65 -23.03
N GLU A 203 4.58 14.47 -22.29
CA GLU A 203 5.36 13.22 -22.23
C GLU A 203 4.71 12.16 -21.33
N TYR A 204 3.75 12.55 -20.50
CA TYR A 204 2.99 11.64 -19.63
C TYR A 204 1.52 12.06 -19.58
N VAL A 205 0.62 11.09 -19.75
CA VAL A 205 -0.83 11.27 -19.61
C VAL A 205 -1.28 10.41 -18.43
N PRO A 206 -1.83 11.00 -17.36
CA PRO A 206 -2.29 10.22 -16.22
C PRO A 206 -3.58 9.46 -16.56
N GLU A 207 -3.83 8.38 -15.83
CA GLU A 207 -5.08 7.65 -15.94
C GLU A 207 -6.27 8.48 -15.45
N THR A 208 -7.46 8.19 -15.99
CA THR A 208 -8.70 8.69 -15.37
C THR A 208 -8.94 7.99 -14.04
N LEU A 209 -9.68 8.64 -13.14
CA LEU A 209 -10.09 8.03 -11.88
C LEU A 209 -10.83 6.69 -12.09
N GLY A 210 -11.72 6.62 -13.09
CA GLY A 210 -12.46 5.40 -13.42
C GLY A 210 -11.52 4.26 -13.81
N THR A 211 -10.62 4.50 -14.78
CA THR A 211 -9.63 3.51 -15.24
C THR A 211 -8.76 3.00 -14.10
N ALA A 212 -8.27 3.90 -13.24
CA ALA A 212 -7.45 3.53 -12.09
C ALA A 212 -8.23 2.70 -11.06
N VAL A 213 -9.50 3.04 -10.79
CA VAL A 213 -10.37 2.27 -9.89
C VAL A 213 -10.62 0.87 -10.43
N GLU A 214 -10.91 0.72 -11.72
CA GLU A 214 -11.13 -0.60 -12.33
C GLU A 214 -9.89 -1.46 -12.27
N LYS A 215 -8.73 -0.89 -12.61
CA LYS A 215 -7.47 -1.62 -12.57
C LYS A 215 -7.07 -2.01 -11.15
N ALA A 216 -7.17 -1.09 -10.19
CA ALA A 216 -6.87 -1.38 -8.79
C ALA A 216 -7.84 -2.41 -8.19
N ALA A 217 -9.12 -2.40 -8.59
CA ALA A 217 -10.08 -3.44 -8.24
C ALA A 217 -9.62 -4.80 -8.77
N LYS A 218 -9.25 -4.89 -10.05
CA LYS A 218 -8.80 -6.16 -10.64
C LYS A 218 -7.53 -6.70 -9.97
N MET A 219 -6.55 -5.84 -9.72
CA MET A 219 -5.34 -6.22 -8.98
C MET A 219 -5.66 -6.71 -7.56
N THR A 220 -6.60 -6.05 -6.89
CA THR A 220 -7.03 -6.42 -5.53
C THR A 220 -7.74 -7.76 -5.53
N GLU A 221 -8.65 -8.02 -6.48
CA GLU A 221 -9.32 -9.31 -6.65
C GLU A 221 -8.31 -10.45 -6.82
N ILE A 222 -7.33 -10.27 -7.72
CA ILE A 222 -6.27 -11.25 -7.97
C ILE A 222 -5.49 -11.55 -6.68
N ILE A 223 -5.02 -10.51 -5.99
CA ILE A 223 -4.20 -10.67 -4.78
C ILE A 223 -5.02 -11.31 -3.66
N GLU A 224 -6.21 -10.80 -3.37
CA GLU A 224 -7.04 -11.27 -2.26
C GLU A 224 -7.65 -12.65 -2.51
N SER A 225 -7.81 -13.07 -3.78
CA SER A 225 -8.21 -14.45 -4.11
C SER A 225 -7.23 -15.52 -3.61
N THR A 226 -5.99 -15.12 -3.27
CA THR A 226 -4.94 -16.00 -2.72
C THR A 226 -4.84 -15.93 -1.18
N GLY A 227 -5.79 -15.29 -0.51
CA GLY A 227 -5.81 -15.10 0.96
C GLY A 227 -4.85 -14.02 1.47
N LYS A 228 -4.26 -13.23 0.55
CA LYS A 228 -3.43 -12.07 0.90
C LYS A 228 -4.32 -10.85 1.13
N LYS A 229 -3.78 -9.83 1.80
CA LYS A 229 -4.53 -8.62 2.14
C LYS A 229 -3.96 -7.38 1.47
N VAL A 230 -4.81 -6.67 0.71
CA VAL A 230 -4.53 -5.30 0.28
C VAL A 230 -4.98 -4.36 1.38
N ILE A 231 -4.02 -3.85 2.15
CA ILE A 231 -4.28 -3.05 3.36
C ILE A 231 -4.51 -1.57 3.08
N ARG A 232 -4.07 -1.09 1.90
CA ARG A 232 -4.21 0.31 1.50
C ARG A 232 -4.39 0.43 -0.01
N LEU A 233 -5.37 1.25 -0.38
CA LEU A 233 -5.71 1.60 -1.75
C LEU A 233 -5.74 3.12 -1.87
N GLY A 234 -4.97 3.67 -2.81
CA GLY A 234 -4.84 5.12 -3.00
C GLY A 234 -3.87 5.80 -2.03
N ILE A 235 -3.29 6.90 -2.50
CA ILE A 235 -2.39 7.75 -1.73
C ILE A 235 -3.15 8.45 -0.59
N CYS A 236 -2.48 8.69 0.54
CA CYS A 236 -3.04 9.45 1.66
C CYS A 236 -2.44 10.85 1.67
N LEU A 237 -3.25 11.86 1.39
CA LEU A 237 -2.89 13.27 1.55
C LEU A 237 -3.80 13.90 2.60
N TYR A 238 -3.22 14.69 3.50
CA TYR A 238 -3.95 15.35 4.58
C TYR A 238 -4.15 16.83 4.27
N GLY A 239 -5.13 17.47 4.91
CA GLY A 239 -5.23 18.93 4.94
C GLY A 239 -5.07 19.64 3.59
N LYS A 240 -4.09 20.54 3.53
CA LYS A 240 -3.79 21.41 2.38
C LYS A 240 -2.95 20.71 1.31
N GLU A 241 -2.37 19.56 1.64
CA GLU A 241 -1.51 18.77 0.78
C GLU A 241 -2.32 18.14 -0.36
N ARG A 242 -3.65 18.05 -0.19
CA ARG A 242 -4.59 17.77 -1.28
C ARG A 242 -4.49 18.78 -2.42
N ASP A 243 -4.23 20.05 -2.10
CA ASP A 243 -4.06 21.12 -3.10
C ASP A 243 -2.75 20.97 -3.89
N ASN A 244 -1.88 20.03 -3.49
CA ASN A 244 -0.67 19.69 -4.23
C ASN A 244 -0.92 18.63 -5.31
N VAL A 245 -2.13 18.09 -5.44
CA VAL A 245 -2.49 17.24 -6.58
C VAL A 245 -2.68 18.13 -7.81
N VAL A 246 -1.85 17.92 -8.83
CA VAL A 246 -1.92 18.65 -10.11
C VAL A 246 -2.89 17.96 -11.06
N ALA A 247 -2.77 16.64 -11.20
CA ALA A 247 -3.59 15.83 -12.10
C ALA A 247 -3.52 14.34 -11.76
N GLY A 248 -4.42 13.57 -12.37
CA GLY A 248 -4.49 12.12 -12.27
C GLY A 248 -5.55 11.58 -11.30
N PRO A 249 -5.57 10.26 -11.07
CA PRO A 249 -6.66 9.54 -10.42
C PRO A 249 -6.63 9.65 -8.89
N TYR A 250 -6.68 10.88 -8.36
CA TYR A 250 -6.77 11.14 -6.93
C TYR A 250 -8.22 11.19 -6.45
N HIS A 251 -8.49 10.56 -5.31
CA HIS A 251 -9.73 10.72 -4.56
C HIS A 251 -9.48 10.34 -3.08
N ASP A 252 -9.99 11.13 -2.12
CA ASP A 252 -9.81 10.86 -0.68
C ASP A 252 -10.31 9.45 -0.29
N SER A 253 -11.45 9.04 -0.87
CA SER A 253 -12.06 7.71 -0.71
C SER A 253 -11.70 6.72 -1.84
N PHE A 254 -10.51 6.82 -2.47
CA PHE A 254 -10.13 5.91 -3.56
C PHE A 254 -10.30 4.43 -3.19
N GLY A 255 -9.94 4.06 -1.95
CA GLY A 255 -10.16 2.70 -1.44
C GLY A 255 -11.64 2.28 -1.45
N ASP A 256 -12.56 3.16 -1.05
CA ASP A 256 -14.00 2.86 -1.08
C ASP A 256 -14.52 2.73 -2.51
N LEU A 257 -14.01 3.52 -3.46
CA LEU A 257 -14.33 3.39 -4.88
C LEU A 257 -13.90 2.02 -5.42
N VAL A 258 -12.69 1.58 -5.09
CA VAL A 258 -12.19 0.24 -5.46
C VAL A 258 -13.05 -0.86 -4.82
N ARG A 259 -13.33 -0.77 -3.52
CA ARG A 259 -14.18 -1.75 -2.83
C ARG A 259 -15.62 -1.78 -3.36
N THR A 260 -16.14 -0.63 -3.79
CA THR A 260 -17.43 -0.52 -4.49
C THR A 260 -17.40 -1.26 -5.82
N LYS A 261 -16.33 -1.11 -6.61
CA LYS A 261 -16.15 -1.82 -7.88
C LYS A 261 -16.01 -3.33 -7.70
N ILE A 262 -15.27 -3.78 -6.68
CA ILE A 262 -15.17 -5.22 -6.37
C ILE A 262 -16.54 -5.79 -5.98
N ALA A 263 -17.29 -5.09 -5.13
CA ALA A 263 -18.64 -5.51 -4.78
C ALA A 263 -19.57 -5.54 -6.01
N GLU A 264 -19.49 -4.53 -6.88
CA GLU A 264 -20.20 -4.50 -8.17
C GLU A 264 -19.89 -5.75 -9.01
N ASN A 265 -18.61 -6.10 -9.15
CA ASN A 265 -18.17 -7.30 -9.88
C ASN A 265 -18.75 -8.58 -9.26
N ILE A 266 -18.72 -8.73 -7.92
CA ILE A 266 -19.36 -9.85 -7.22
C ILE A 266 -20.86 -9.92 -7.54
N MET A 267 -21.58 -8.80 -7.46
CA MET A 267 -23.02 -8.79 -7.73
C MET A 267 -23.36 -9.18 -9.18
N ILE A 268 -22.54 -8.76 -10.14
CA ILE A 268 -22.69 -9.11 -11.55
C ILE A 268 -22.43 -10.61 -11.76
N THR A 269 -21.31 -11.12 -11.23
CA THR A 269 -20.94 -12.54 -11.34
C THR A 269 -21.99 -13.46 -10.73
N PHE A 270 -22.53 -13.11 -9.56
CA PHE A 270 -23.50 -13.93 -8.81
C PHE A 270 -24.95 -13.46 -8.96
N LYS A 271 -25.28 -12.77 -10.06
CA LYS A 271 -26.60 -12.17 -10.28
C LYS A 271 -27.75 -13.19 -10.25
N LYS A 272 -27.49 -14.45 -10.63
CA LYS A 272 -28.52 -15.50 -10.75
C LYS A 272 -28.66 -16.34 -9.47
N GLU A 273 -27.64 -16.33 -8.63
CA GLU A 273 -27.46 -17.12 -7.42
C GLU A 273 -27.99 -16.41 -6.17
N ARG A 274 -28.25 -17.17 -5.10
CA ARG A 274 -28.56 -16.59 -3.78
C ARG A 274 -27.26 -16.41 -2.99
N LEU A 275 -26.77 -15.18 -2.91
CA LEU A 275 -25.56 -14.85 -2.16
C LEU A 275 -25.94 -14.11 -0.86
N THR A 276 -25.60 -14.67 0.30
CA THR A 276 -25.69 -13.98 1.59
C THR A 276 -24.32 -13.48 2.00
N VAL A 277 -24.22 -12.19 2.29
CA VAL A 277 -22.99 -11.43 2.53
C VAL A 277 -22.93 -11.00 4.00
N PRO A 278 -21.75 -11.03 4.66
CA PRO A 278 -21.56 -10.43 5.97
C PRO A 278 -22.05 -8.97 6.04
N LEU A 279 -22.83 -8.61 7.06
CA LEU A 279 -23.42 -7.28 7.23
C LEU A 279 -22.36 -6.18 7.28
N LYS A 280 -21.17 -6.49 7.82
CA LYS A 280 -20.01 -5.59 7.85
C LYS A 280 -19.55 -5.10 6.47
N LEU A 281 -19.92 -5.81 5.39
CA LEU A 281 -19.59 -5.45 4.01
C LEU A 281 -20.73 -4.73 3.29
N LYS A 282 -21.89 -4.52 3.96
CA LYS A 282 -23.08 -3.91 3.34
C LYS A 282 -22.80 -2.54 2.73
N SER A 283 -21.94 -1.72 3.36
CA SER A 283 -21.53 -0.42 2.81
C SER A 283 -20.84 -0.56 1.45
N ASN A 284 -19.98 -1.57 1.27
CA ASN A 284 -19.30 -1.83 0.01
C ASN A 284 -20.28 -2.22 -1.10
N PHE A 285 -21.31 -3.03 -0.76
CA PHE A 285 -22.34 -3.47 -1.69
C PHE A 285 -23.37 -2.37 -2.02
N ILE A 286 -23.70 -1.48 -1.09
CA ILE A 286 -24.45 -0.25 -1.40
C ILE A 286 -23.60 0.68 -2.30
N GLY A 287 -22.29 0.68 -2.06
CA GLY A 287 -21.31 1.42 -2.83
C GLY A 287 -21.17 2.88 -2.42
N PHE A 288 -20.02 3.47 -2.74
CA PHE A 288 -19.75 4.89 -2.55
C PHE A 288 -20.83 5.73 -3.24
N LYS A 289 -21.39 6.70 -2.52
CA LYS A 289 -22.56 7.50 -2.95
C LYS A 289 -23.73 6.66 -3.47
N ARG A 290 -23.95 5.46 -2.91
CA ARG A 290 -25.03 4.52 -3.28
C ARG A 290 -24.99 4.07 -4.75
N LYS A 291 -23.81 4.11 -5.41
CA LYS A 291 -23.64 3.74 -6.82
C LYS A 291 -24.28 2.38 -7.16
N ASN A 292 -24.14 1.41 -6.26
CA ASN A 292 -24.53 0.03 -6.49
C ASN A 292 -25.96 -0.27 -6.03
N LEU A 293 -26.69 0.69 -5.46
CA LEU A 293 -28.03 0.47 -4.92
C LEU A 293 -29.02 -0.10 -5.95
N PRO A 294 -29.11 0.41 -7.19
CA PRO A 294 -30.00 -0.16 -8.20
C PRO A 294 -29.64 -1.61 -8.56
N LEU A 295 -28.35 -1.93 -8.60
CA LEU A 295 -27.89 -3.29 -8.87
C LEU A 295 -28.21 -4.23 -7.71
N LEU A 296 -28.04 -3.75 -6.47
CA LEU A 296 -28.31 -4.48 -5.25
C LEU A 296 -29.81 -4.80 -5.09
N GLU A 297 -30.69 -3.83 -5.33
CA GLU A 297 -32.16 -4.00 -5.27
C GLU A 297 -32.68 -5.03 -6.28
N ASN A 298 -32.03 -5.12 -7.44
CA ASN A 298 -32.36 -6.09 -8.49
C ASN A 298 -31.61 -7.44 -8.34
N SER A 299 -30.87 -7.63 -7.26
CA SER A 299 -30.10 -8.85 -7.00
C SER A 299 -30.81 -9.78 -6.01
N LYS A 300 -30.34 -11.02 -5.89
CA LYS A 300 -30.79 -11.97 -4.85
C LYS A 300 -29.91 -11.91 -3.60
N ILE A 301 -29.19 -10.81 -3.39
CA ILE A 301 -28.23 -10.67 -2.30
C ILE A 301 -28.94 -10.37 -0.99
N LYS A 302 -28.53 -11.08 0.07
CA LYS A 302 -28.98 -10.84 1.44
C LYS A 302 -27.79 -10.53 2.35
N PHE A 303 -28.07 -9.96 3.51
CA PHE A 303 -27.05 -9.70 4.53
C PHE A 303 -27.37 -10.43 5.83
N HIS A 304 -26.33 -10.82 6.57
CA HIS A 304 -26.44 -11.48 7.89
C HIS A 304 -25.30 -11.07 8.83
N ASN A 305 -25.42 -11.36 10.13
CA ASN A 305 -24.45 -10.89 11.13
C ASN A 305 -23.17 -11.75 11.23
N GLU A 306 -23.10 -12.87 10.50
CA GLU A 306 -21.95 -13.76 10.55
C GLU A 306 -20.78 -13.26 9.70
N GLU A 307 -19.59 -13.80 9.95
CA GLU A 307 -18.35 -13.40 9.28
C GLU A 307 -18.06 -14.13 7.96
N TYR A 308 -18.91 -15.07 7.56
CA TYR A 308 -18.74 -15.90 6.35
C TYR A 308 -19.78 -15.57 5.27
N PHE A 309 -19.53 -15.99 4.04
CA PHE A 309 -20.48 -15.87 2.94
C PHE A 309 -21.26 -17.17 2.77
N LEU A 310 -22.49 -17.08 2.24
CA LEU A 310 -23.27 -18.24 1.80
C LEU A 310 -23.61 -18.11 0.33
N LEU A 311 -23.25 -19.08 -0.49
CA LEU A 311 -23.69 -19.20 -1.87
C LEU A 311 -24.67 -20.37 -1.97
N ASN A 312 -25.93 -20.10 -2.29
CA ASN A 312 -27.01 -21.08 -2.32
C ASN A 312 -27.12 -21.91 -1.03
N ASN A 313 -26.99 -21.24 0.13
CA ASN A 313 -26.98 -21.80 1.48
C ASN A 313 -25.75 -22.64 1.87
N THR A 314 -24.72 -22.69 1.03
CA THR A 314 -23.45 -23.34 1.35
C THR A 314 -22.39 -22.31 1.70
N LYS A 315 -21.62 -22.55 2.77
CA LYS A 315 -20.51 -21.66 3.17
C LYS A 315 -19.49 -21.55 2.04
N ILE A 316 -19.05 -20.33 1.77
CA ILE A 316 -17.99 -20.03 0.82
C ILE A 316 -17.07 -18.95 1.42
N THR A 317 -15.78 -19.03 1.12
CA THR A 317 -14.80 -18.03 1.55
C THR A 317 -14.86 -16.81 0.63
N TYR A 318 -14.31 -15.68 1.08
CA TYR A 318 -14.21 -14.49 0.24
C TYR A 318 -13.23 -14.76 -0.92
N GLU A 319 -12.15 -15.47 -0.63
CA GLU A 319 -11.13 -15.90 -1.58
C GLU A 319 -11.75 -16.72 -2.72
N ASP A 320 -12.59 -17.70 -2.39
CA ASP A 320 -13.25 -18.55 -3.39
C ASP A 320 -14.33 -17.83 -4.17
N LEU A 321 -14.97 -16.79 -3.59
CA LEU A 321 -15.83 -15.88 -4.36
C LEU A 321 -15.02 -15.09 -5.38
N LEU A 322 -13.88 -14.52 -4.98
CA LEU A 322 -13.02 -13.74 -5.87
C LEU A 322 -12.44 -14.58 -7.00
N LYS A 323 -12.07 -15.85 -6.76
CA LYS A 323 -11.61 -16.78 -7.82
C LYS A 323 -12.66 -17.04 -8.90
N LYS A 324 -13.95 -16.86 -8.59
CA LYS A 324 -15.07 -17.05 -9.51
C LYS A 324 -15.41 -15.78 -10.30
N ILE A 325 -14.88 -14.62 -9.92
CA ILE A 325 -14.97 -13.41 -10.75
C ILE A 325 -14.05 -13.65 -11.94
N GLU A 326 -14.61 -13.71 -13.15
CA GLU A 326 -13.83 -13.98 -14.36
C GLU A 326 -12.58 -13.10 -14.41
N ILE A 327 -11.42 -13.76 -14.51
CA ILE A 327 -10.17 -13.12 -14.88
C ILE A 327 -10.22 -12.94 -16.39
N LEU A 328 -11.05 -12.00 -16.85
CA LEU A 328 -11.03 -11.53 -18.24
C LEU A 328 -9.67 -10.93 -18.57
#